data_AF-A0A4U8WEA8-F1
#
_entry.id   AF-A0A4U8WEA8-F1
#
_cell.length_a   1.000
_cell.length_b   1.000
_cell.length_c   1.000
_cell.angle_alpha   90.00
_cell.angle_beta   90.00
_cell.angle_gamma   90.00
#
_symmetry.space_group_name_H-M   'P 1'
#
loop_
_entity.id
_entity.type
_entity.pdbx_description
1 polymer ?
#
loop_
_entity_poly.entity_id
_entity_poly.type
_entity_poly.pdbx_seq_one_letter_code
_entity_poly.pdbx_strand_id
1 'polypeptide(L)'
;MKHNLFILFYLLCNVFIYAFQAGFWVYILGFVLFSAVVIWGSFDIQLGYFVNSLTHKRTKIKEVALTFDDGPTEFTPKFLDLLKENNIKATFFCIGKQIEKYPETFQRIIAEGHTVGNHTFSHSKNTGFLSASKMMEEIERCDEVILKIGEIKTNLYRPPFGVTNPNIAKAIRKTGKKSIGWNVRSLDTVIIDEKKIYKRITKNIKKGRIILMHDTSGKTYNVLVDLLLFLKQKNYSTFTIDNI
;
A
#
# COMPACT_ATOMS: atom_id res chain seq x y z
N MET A 1 17.84 9.07 -2.09
CA MET A 1 16.72 8.59 -1.25
C MET A 1 17.11 8.71 0.22
N LYS A 2 16.14 8.79 1.14
CA LYS A 2 16.42 9.11 2.56
C LYS A 2 17.42 8.14 3.21
N HIS A 3 17.37 6.85 2.86
CA HIS A 3 18.31 5.87 3.38
C HIS A 3 19.79 6.16 3.03
N ASN A 4 20.09 6.77 1.88
CA ASN A 4 21.48 7.11 1.53
C ASN A 4 22.07 8.13 2.50
N LEU A 5 21.28 9.14 2.89
CA LEU A 5 21.68 10.16 3.87
C LEU A 5 21.92 9.51 5.24
N PHE A 6 21.06 8.58 5.63
CA PHE A 6 21.20 7.86 6.91
C PHE A 6 22.43 6.93 6.91
N ILE A 7 22.70 6.24 5.80
CA ILE A 7 23.92 5.42 5.64
C ILE A 7 25.17 6.30 5.74
N LEU A 8 25.20 7.45 5.06
CA LEU A 8 26.32 8.38 5.14
C LEU A 8 26.53 8.90 6.57
N PHE A 9 25.45 9.26 7.25
CA PHE A 9 25.48 9.66 8.66
C PHE A 9 26.06 8.55 9.56
N TYR A 10 25.60 7.31 9.39
CA TYR A 10 26.14 6.17 10.13
C TYR A 10 27.63 5.95 9.88
N LEU A 11 28.10 6.07 8.63
CA LEU A 11 29.52 5.99 8.30
C LEU A 11 30.33 7.10 8.98
N LEU A 12 29.82 8.34 8.98
CA LEU A 12 30.44 9.46 9.68
C LEU A 12 30.52 9.22 11.20
N CYS A 13 29.48 8.67 11.81
CA CYS A 13 29.51 8.28 13.22
C CYS A 13 30.62 7.26 13.50
N ASN A 14 30.82 6.27 12.63
CA ASN A 14 31.91 5.29 12.81
C ASN A 14 33.30 5.94 12.72
N VAL A 15 33.50 6.91 11.81
CA VAL A 15 34.75 7.68 11.74
C VAL A 15 34.99 8.47 13.04
N PHE A 16 33.95 9.07 13.60
CA PHE A 16 34.04 9.80 14.87
C PHE A 16 34.34 8.86 16.05
N ILE A 17 33.63 7.74 16.17
CA ILE A 17 33.87 6.73 17.20
C ILE A 17 35.33 6.24 17.16
N TYR A 18 35.87 6.03 15.95
CA TYR A 18 37.27 5.68 15.73
C TYR A 18 38.23 6.80 16.17
N ALA A 19 37.98 8.04 15.74
CA ALA A 19 38.84 9.20 16.07
C ALA A 19 38.94 9.46 17.58
N PHE A 20 37.90 9.15 18.35
CA PHE A 20 37.86 9.29 19.81
C PHE A 20 38.21 8.00 20.56
N GLN A 21 38.70 6.97 19.87
CA GLN A 21 39.12 5.68 20.46
C GLN A 21 38.05 5.04 21.36
N ALA A 22 36.78 5.16 20.98
CA ALA A 22 35.70 4.63 21.82
C ALA A 22 35.74 3.10 21.89
N GLY A 23 35.26 2.54 23.00
CA GLY A 23 35.27 1.10 23.22
C GLY A 23 34.43 0.31 22.22
N PHE A 24 34.78 -0.97 22.01
CA PHE A 24 34.11 -1.90 21.09
C PHE A 24 32.58 -1.91 21.23
N TRP A 25 32.06 -1.82 22.46
CA TRP A 25 30.62 -1.82 22.74
C TRP A 25 29.86 -0.65 22.09
N VAL A 26 30.52 0.47 21.81
CA VAL A 26 29.91 1.63 21.13
C VAL A 26 29.59 1.29 19.67
N TYR A 27 30.45 0.53 19.00
CA TYR A 27 30.21 0.06 17.64
C TYR A 27 29.02 -0.91 17.58
N ILE A 28 28.94 -1.83 18.55
CA ILE A 28 27.81 -2.78 18.65
C ILE A 28 26.50 -2.00 18.85
N LEU A 29 26.47 -1.06 19.80
CA LEU A 29 25.30 -0.22 20.03
C LEU A 29 24.91 0.57 18.76
N GLY A 30 25.90 1.18 18.10
CA GLY A 30 25.70 1.91 16.85
C GLY A 30 25.11 1.03 15.75
N PHE A 31 25.62 -0.19 15.57
CA PHE A 31 25.13 -1.15 14.59
C PHE A 31 23.69 -1.61 14.88
N VAL A 32 23.36 -1.87 16.16
CA VAL A 32 22.01 -2.24 16.58
C VAL A 32 21.02 -1.10 16.31
N LEU A 33 21.37 0.14 16.66
CA LEU A 33 20.54 1.32 16.39
C LEU A 33 20.35 1.55 14.89
N PHE A 34 21.43 1.43 14.11
CA PHE A 34 21.38 1.53 12.65
C PHE A 34 20.44 0.49 12.05
N SER A 35 20.58 -0.78 12.47
CA SER A 35 19.76 -1.88 12.00
C SER A 35 18.29 -1.70 12.37
N ALA A 36 17.99 -1.21 13.57
CA ALA A 36 16.63 -0.91 14.01
C ALA A 36 15.96 0.16 13.13
N VAL A 37 16.69 1.24 12.78
CA VAL A 37 16.17 2.28 11.87
C VAL A 37 15.96 1.75 10.45
N VAL A 38 16.88 0.92 9.94
CA VAL A 38 16.75 0.29 8.63
C VAL A 38 15.53 -0.62 8.58
N ILE A 39 15.32 -1.44 9.62
CA ILE A 39 14.15 -2.32 9.74
C ILE A 39 12.88 -1.49 9.80
N TRP A 40 12.81 -0.47 10.66
CA TRP A 40 11.64 0.40 10.74
C TRP A 40 11.33 1.08 9.39
N GLY A 41 12.36 1.61 8.72
CA GLY A 41 12.23 2.20 7.38
C GLY A 41 11.74 1.23 6.31
N SER A 42 11.95 -0.07 6.49
CA SER A 42 11.43 -1.12 5.59
C SER A 42 9.93 -1.36 5.77
N PHE A 43 9.45 -1.35 7.03
CA PHE A 43 8.07 -1.68 7.38
C PHE A 43 7.11 -0.47 7.47
N ASP A 44 7.64 0.75 7.49
CA ASP A 44 6.83 1.98 7.51
C ASP A 44 6.90 2.74 6.18
N ILE A 45 5.94 2.42 5.31
CA ILE A 45 5.79 3.04 3.99
C ILE A 45 5.60 4.57 4.04
N GLN A 46 5.17 5.13 5.18
CA GLN A 46 4.99 6.58 5.32
C GLN A 46 6.31 7.34 5.46
N LEU A 47 7.37 6.68 5.92
CA LEU A 47 8.69 7.32 6.06
C LEU A 47 9.31 7.64 4.70
N GLY A 48 8.91 6.92 3.65
CA GLY A 48 9.49 7.07 2.33
C GLY A 48 10.99 6.72 2.31
N TYR A 49 11.40 5.76 3.15
CA TYR A 49 12.81 5.49 3.43
C TYR A 49 13.52 4.82 2.23
N PHE A 50 12.95 3.69 1.78
CA PHE A 50 13.40 2.97 0.58
C PHE A 50 12.55 3.21 -0.66
N VAL A 51 11.35 3.78 -0.57
CA VAL A 51 10.55 4.12 -1.75
C VAL A 51 9.74 5.35 -1.40
N ASN A 52 9.70 6.37 -2.26
CA ASN A 52 8.81 7.51 -2.03
C ASN A 52 7.40 7.14 -2.47
N SER A 53 6.60 6.60 -1.55
CA SER A 53 5.23 6.20 -1.83
C SER A 53 4.25 7.34 -1.62
N LEU A 54 3.26 7.45 -2.49
CA LEU A 54 2.16 8.38 -2.32
C LEU A 54 1.24 7.88 -1.20
N THR A 55 1.18 8.62 -0.10
CA THR A 55 0.41 8.23 1.10
C THR A 55 -0.77 9.15 1.39
N HIS A 56 -0.86 10.29 0.71
CA HIS A 56 -1.94 11.24 0.82
C HIS A 56 -2.02 12.17 -0.40
N LYS A 57 -3.20 12.75 -0.60
CA LYS A 57 -3.42 13.91 -1.46
C LYS A 57 -3.25 15.19 -0.63
N ARG A 58 -2.56 16.19 -1.16
CA ARG A 58 -2.53 17.52 -0.54
C ARG A 58 -3.78 18.27 -0.97
N THR A 59 -4.72 18.49 -0.05
CA THR A 59 -6.02 19.08 -0.37
C THR A 59 -6.59 19.85 0.82
N LYS A 60 -7.36 20.90 0.52
CA LYS A 60 -8.13 21.66 1.51
C LYS A 60 -9.56 21.13 1.67
N ILE A 61 -10.01 20.28 0.75
CA ILE A 61 -11.36 19.70 0.72
C ILE A 61 -11.39 18.47 1.66
N LYS A 62 -12.56 18.21 2.27
CA LYS A 62 -12.79 16.97 3.03
C LYS A 62 -12.98 15.81 2.06
N GLU A 63 -11.89 15.26 1.57
CA GLU A 63 -11.91 14.10 0.68
C GLU A 63 -10.95 13.01 1.19
N VAL A 64 -11.27 11.74 0.94
CA VAL A 64 -10.40 10.57 1.27
C VAL A 64 -10.39 9.57 0.12
N ALA A 65 -9.33 8.78 0.01
CA ALA A 65 -9.30 7.63 -0.90
C ALA A 65 -9.64 6.34 -0.14
N LEU A 66 -10.63 5.61 -0.66
CA LEU A 66 -10.89 4.23 -0.28
C LEU A 66 -10.04 3.33 -1.17
N THR A 67 -9.21 2.48 -0.56
CA THR A 67 -8.37 1.55 -1.32
C THR A 67 -8.49 0.13 -0.77
N PHE A 68 -8.56 -0.83 -1.68
CA PHE A 68 -8.75 -2.25 -1.38
C PHE A 68 -7.59 -3.06 -1.97
N ASP A 69 -6.95 -3.88 -1.15
CA ASP A 69 -5.88 -4.78 -1.57
C ASP A 69 -6.36 -6.24 -1.59
N ASP A 70 -5.62 -7.07 -2.32
CA ASP A 70 -5.71 -8.53 -2.43
C ASP A 70 -6.84 -9.11 -3.31
N GLY A 71 -7.79 -8.26 -3.74
CA GLY A 71 -8.83 -8.64 -4.68
C GLY A 71 -8.34 -8.91 -6.12
N PRO A 72 -9.25 -9.29 -7.03
CA PRO A 72 -10.65 -9.64 -6.74
C PRO A 72 -10.81 -10.98 -5.99
N THR A 73 -11.91 -11.15 -5.27
CA THR A 73 -12.32 -12.38 -4.56
C THR A 73 -13.83 -12.61 -4.70
N GLU A 74 -14.35 -13.68 -4.10
CA GLU A 74 -15.81 -13.90 -3.99
C GLU A 74 -16.56 -12.79 -3.22
N PHE A 75 -15.86 -11.99 -2.40
CA PHE A 75 -16.48 -10.89 -1.66
C PHE A 75 -16.49 -9.59 -2.47
N THR A 76 -15.55 -9.39 -3.38
CA THR A 76 -15.39 -8.15 -4.16
C THR A 76 -16.69 -7.68 -4.84
N PRO A 77 -17.54 -8.54 -5.44
CA PRO A 77 -18.81 -8.10 -6.01
C PRO A 77 -19.70 -7.33 -5.01
N LYS A 78 -19.76 -7.74 -3.74
CA LYS A 78 -20.54 -7.05 -2.70
C LYS A 78 -19.98 -5.66 -2.41
N PHE A 79 -18.66 -5.50 -2.42
CA PHE A 79 -18.02 -4.20 -2.27
C PHE A 79 -18.39 -3.28 -3.43
N LEU A 80 -18.37 -3.80 -4.67
CA LEU A 80 -18.77 -3.06 -5.86
C LEU A 80 -20.23 -2.61 -5.79
N ASP A 81 -21.15 -3.50 -5.41
CA ASP A 81 -22.57 -3.18 -5.20
C ASP A 81 -22.73 -2.02 -4.21
N LEU A 82 -22.11 -2.12 -3.03
CA LEU A 82 -22.19 -1.10 -2.00
C LEU A 82 -21.59 0.25 -2.43
N LEU A 83 -20.46 0.23 -3.15
CA LEU A 83 -19.84 1.45 -3.67
C LEU A 83 -20.73 2.11 -4.74
N LYS A 84 -21.34 1.30 -5.61
CA LYS A 84 -22.27 1.76 -6.65
C LYS A 84 -23.53 2.38 -6.05
N GLU A 85 -24.15 1.73 -5.05
CA GLU A 85 -25.31 2.25 -4.32
C GLU A 85 -25.04 3.63 -3.69
N ASN A 86 -23.81 3.88 -3.29
CA ASN A 86 -23.38 5.15 -2.70
C ASN A 86 -22.79 6.14 -3.72
N ASN A 87 -22.76 5.80 -5.01
CA ASN A 87 -22.10 6.58 -6.08
C ASN A 87 -20.62 6.92 -5.77
N ILE A 88 -19.90 5.98 -5.16
CA ILE A 88 -18.51 6.15 -4.76
C ILE A 88 -17.60 5.35 -5.70
N LYS A 89 -16.46 5.95 -6.07
CA LYS A 89 -15.37 5.24 -6.75
C LYS A 89 -14.20 5.04 -5.78
N ALA A 90 -13.56 3.87 -5.87
CA ALA A 90 -12.42 3.48 -5.06
C ALA A 90 -11.24 3.04 -5.93
N THR A 91 -10.11 2.70 -5.31
CA THR A 91 -8.95 2.13 -6.01
C THR A 91 -8.67 0.72 -5.52
N PHE A 92 -8.57 -0.24 -6.44
CA PHE A 92 -8.31 -1.64 -6.14
C PHE A 92 -6.89 -2.01 -6.57
N PHE A 93 -6.06 -2.49 -5.64
CA PHE A 93 -4.75 -3.05 -5.93
C PHE A 93 -4.88 -4.57 -6.04
N CYS A 94 -4.97 -5.04 -7.29
CA CYS A 94 -5.32 -6.42 -7.58
C CYS A 94 -4.09 -7.31 -7.71
N ILE A 95 -4.22 -8.56 -7.24
CA ILE A 95 -3.21 -9.60 -7.41
C ILE A 95 -3.41 -10.28 -8.76
N GLY A 96 -2.34 -10.47 -9.54
CA GLY A 96 -2.44 -11.08 -10.88
C GLY A 96 -3.13 -12.44 -10.90
N LYS A 97 -2.78 -13.36 -9.99
CA LYS A 97 -3.46 -14.67 -9.86
C LYS A 97 -4.95 -14.55 -9.56
N GLN A 98 -5.35 -13.52 -8.82
CA GLN A 98 -6.75 -13.30 -8.48
C GLN A 98 -7.54 -12.75 -9.68
N ILE A 99 -6.91 -11.89 -10.48
CA ILE A 99 -7.49 -11.43 -11.75
C ILE A 99 -7.73 -12.62 -12.69
N GLU A 100 -6.78 -13.55 -12.80
CA GLU A 100 -6.97 -14.79 -13.58
C GLU A 100 -8.09 -15.67 -13.05
N LYS A 101 -8.28 -15.70 -11.71
CA LYS A 101 -9.30 -16.52 -11.06
C LYS A 101 -10.71 -15.90 -11.14
N TYR A 102 -10.82 -14.57 -11.11
CA TYR A 102 -12.09 -13.84 -11.13
C TYR A 102 -12.12 -12.75 -12.24
N PRO A 103 -11.98 -13.14 -13.51
CA PRO A 103 -11.82 -12.18 -14.61
C PRO A 103 -13.05 -11.28 -14.80
N GLU A 104 -14.27 -11.84 -14.64
CA GLU A 104 -15.52 -11.06 -14.76
C GLU A 104 -15.63 -10.01 -13.67
N THR A 105 -15.25 -10.35 -12.43
CA THR A 105 -15.23 -9.39 -11.32
C THR A 105 -14.20 -8.31 -11.55
N PHE A 106 -13.02 -8.65 -12.09
CA PHE A 106 -12.01 -7.67 -12.45
C PHE A 106 -12.49 -6.70 -13.54
N GLN A 107 -13.12 -7.21 -14.61
CA GLN A 107 -13.72 -6.38 -15.65
C GLN A 107 -14.82 -5.48 -15.10
N ARG A 108 -15.61 -5.98 -14.15
CA ARG A 108 -16.62 -5.19 -13.44
C ARG A 108 -16.01 -4.03 -12.65
N ILE A 109 -14.88 -4.23 -11.96
CA ILE A 109 -14.15 -3.15 -11.26
C ILE A 109 -13.88 -1.99 -12.25
N ILE A 110 -13.40 -2.31 -13.44
CA ILE A 110 -13.04 -1.33 -14.48
C ILE A 110 -14.30 -0.70 -15.08
N ALA A 111 -15.30 -1.50 -15.46
CA ALA A 111 -16.54 -1.04 -16.08
C ALA A 111 -17.35 -0.10 -15.17
N GLU A 112 -17.26 -0.30 -13.85
CA GLU A 112 -17.86 0.58 -12.86
C GLU A 112 -17.01 1.84 -12.57
N GLY A 113 -15.91 2.06 -13.29
CA GLY A 113 -15.11 3.29 -13.21
C GLY A 113 -14.25 3.39 -11.95
N HIS A 114 -13.87 2.26 -11.35
CA HIS A 114 -12.86 2.24 -10.30
C HIS A 114 -11.45 2.22 -10.89
N THR A 115 -10.50 2.79 -10.15
CA THR A 115 -9.09 2.77 -10.55
C THR A 115 -8.45 1.44 -10.15
N VAL A 116 -7.64 0.87 -11.05
CA VAL A 116 -6.89 -0.37 -10.79
C VAL A 116 -5.40 -0.08 -10.62
N GLY A 117 -4.80 -0.73 -9.63
CA GLY A 117 -3.36 -0.79 -9.42
C GLY A 117 -2.85 -2.23 -9.34
N ASN A 118 -1.55 -2.38 -9.51
CA ASN A 118 -0.85 -3.66 -9.46
C ASN A 118 -0.45 -4.01 -8.00
N HIS A 119 -0.73 -5.24 -7.58
CA HIS A 119 -0.35 -5.76 -6.26
C HIS A 119 0.52 -7.03 -6.32
N THR A 120 1.41 -7.10 -7.31
CA THR A 120 2.19 -8.29 -7.72
C THR A 120 1.36 -9.42 -8.28
N PHE A 121 2.01 -10.34 -9.00
CA PHE A 121 1.31 -11.47 -9.60
C PHE A 121 0.87 -12.49 -8.54
N SER A 122 1.76 -12.86 -7.60
CA SER A 122 1.51 -13.98 -6.69
C SER A 122 1.20 -13.60 -5.25
N HIS A 123 1.61 -12.39 -4.82
CA HIS A 123 1.55 -11.95 -3.41
C HIS A 123 2.14 -12.98 -2.44
N SER A 124 3.28 -13.57 -2.80
CA SER A 124 3.97 -14.57 -1.99
C SER A 124 4.41 -14.02 -0.63
N LYS A 125 4.44 -14.87 0.40
CA LYS A 125 5.02 -14.54 1.72
C LYS A 125 6.50 -14.13 1.61
N ASN A 126 7.19 -14.58 0.57
CA ASN A 126 8.59 -14.30 0.33
C ASN A 126 8.83 -13.00 -0.46
N THR A 127 7.78 -12.24 -0.82
CA THR A 127 7.88 -11.02 -1.63
C THR A 127 8.93 -10.05 -1.09
N GLY A 128 9.02 -9.86 0.23
CA GLY A 128 10.02 -8.99 0.87
C GLY A 128 11.47 -9.44 0.70
N PHE A 129 11.71 -10.70 0.33
CA PHE A 129 13.04 -11.30 0.17
C PHE A 129 13.43 -11.54 -1.28
N LEU A 130 12.56 -11.21 -2.24
CA LEU A 130 12.87 -11.37 -3.65
C LEU A 130 14.03 -10.46 -4.08
N SER A 131 14.83 -10.96 -5.03
CA SER A 131 15.79 -10.12 -5.74
C SER A 131 15.05 -9.09 -6.59
N ALA A 132 15.73 -8.01 -6.98
CA ALA A 132 15.12 -7.00 -7.83
C ALA A 132 14.55 -7.58 -9.14
N SER A 133 15.25 -8.54 -9.76
CA SER A 133 14.79 -9.19 -11.00
C SER A 133 13.51 -10.00 -10.80
N LYS A 134 13.44 -10.80 -9.72
CA LYS A 134 12.23 -11.58 -9.41
C LYS A 134 11.05 -10.69 -9.04
N MET A 135 11.31 -9.57 -8.37
CA MET A 135 10.27 -8.58 -8.09
C MET A 135 9.78 -7.87 -9.37
N MET A 136 10.68 -7.59 -10.31
CA MET A 136 10.28 -7.05 -11.63
C MET A 136 9.37 -8.03 -12.36
N GLU A 137 9.74 -9.31 -12.40
CA GLU A 137 8.92 -10.38 -13.00
C GLU A 137 7.52 -10.45 -12.36
N GLU A 138 7.43 -10.39 -11.03
CA GLU A 138 6.13 -10.36 -10.32
C GLU A 138 5.27 -9.14 -10.68
N ILE A 139 5.89 -7.99 -10.94
CA ILE A 139 5.18 -6.78 -11.36
C ILE A 139 4.73 -6.91 -12.83
N GLU A 140 5.66 -7.25 -13.72
CA GLU A 140 5.44 -7.33 -15.18
C GLU A 140 4.41 -8.40 -15.52
N ARG A 141 4.49 -9.58 -14.88
CA ARG A 141 3.50 -10.64 -15.08
C ARG A 141 2.09 -10.23 -14.63
N CYS A 142 1.99 -9.45 -13.55
CA CYS A 142 0.69 -8.89 -13.16
C CYS A 142 0.20 -7.83 -14.16
N ASP A 143 1.10 -7.05 -14.77
CA ASP A 143 0.73 -6.08 -15.80
C ASP A 143 0.23 -6.77 -17.07
N GLU A 144 0.86 -7.87 -17.47
CA GLU A 144 0.41 -8.69 -18.60
C GLU A 144 -1.02 -9.19 -18.38
N VAL A 145 -1.34 -9.66 -17.17
CA VAL A 145 -2.69 -10.11 -16.82
C VAL A 145 -3.69 -8.94 -16.81
N ILE A 146 -3.33 -7.80 -16.21
CA ILE A 146 -4.17 -6.60 -16.18
C ILE A 146 -4.49 -6.15 -17.62
N LEU A 147 -3.48 -6.13 -18.50
CA LEU A 147 -3.65 -5.76 -19.90
C LEU A 147 -4.51 -6.78 -20.66
N LYS A 148 -4.25 -8.08 -20.48
CA LYS A 148 -4.94 -9.16 -21.19
C LYS A 148 -6.43 -9.25 -20.85
N ILE A 149 -6.78 -9.10 -19.57
CA ILE A 149 -8.16 -9.31 -19.10
C ILE A 149 -8.93 -7.99 -19.02
N GLY A 150 -8.27 -6.91 -18.61
CA GLY A 150 -8.90 -5.61 -18.38
C GLY A 150 -8.72 -4.60 -19.51
N GLU A 151 -7.88 -4.89 -20.51
CA GLU A 151 -7.57 -4.00 -21.64
C GLU A 151 -7.08 -2.59 -21.21
N ILE A 152 -6.52 -2.49 -20.02
CA ILE A 152 -5.99 -1.26 -19.45
C ILE A 152 -4.50 -1.40 -19.11
N LYS A 153 -3.82 -0.26 -19.01
CA LYS A 153 -2.49 -0.16 -18.43
C LYS A 153 -2.57 0.70 -17.18
N THR A 154 -1.86 0.29 -16.13
CA THR A 154 -1.72 1.07 -14.91
C THR A 154 -0.26 1.25 -14.57
N ASN A 155 0.13 2.44 -14.11
CA ASN A 155 1.44 2.66 -13.49
C ASN A 155 1.36 2.56 -11.97
N LEU A 156 0.17 2.39 -11.37
CA LEU A 156 0.00 2.33 -9.93
C LEU A 156 0.45 0.96 -9.42
N TYR A 157 1.23 0.97 -8.34
CA TYR A 157 1.69 -0.24 -7.67
C TYR A 157 1.64 -0.06 -6.17
N ARG A 158 1.16 -1.05 -5.44
CA ARG A 158 1.27 -1.09 -3.99
C ARG A 158 2.16 -2.26 -3.56
N PRO A 159 3.23 -2.02 -2.79
CA PRO A 159 4.07 -3.10 -2.28
C PRO A 159 3.27 -4.03 -1.34
N PRO A 160 3.30 -5.36 -1.54
CA PRO A 160 2.74 -6.33 -0.62
C PRO A 160 3.21 -6.09 0.82
N PHE A 161 2.26 -6.21 1.76
CA PHE A 161 2.46 -5.97 3.19
C PHE A 161 2.93 -4.54 3.57
N GLY A 162 3.09 -3.63 2.60
CA GLY A 162 3.70 -2.31 2.78
C GLY A 162 5.21 -2.34 2.95
N VAL A 163 5.86 -3.50 2.72
CA VAL A 163 7.30 -3.65 2.89
C VAL A 163 8.03 -3.03 1.72
N THR A 164 9.07 -2.24 2.02
CA THR A 164 9.93 -1.61 1.01
C THR A 164 11.40 -1.87 1.32
N ASN A 165 12.20 -2.11 0.30
CA ASN A 165 13.64 -2.34 0.44
C ASN A 165 14.36 -1.95 -0.86
N PRO A 166 15.70 -1.97 -0.92
CA PRO A 166 16.43 -1.58 -2.13
C PRO A 166 16.10 -2.42 -3.38
N ASN A 167 15.79 -3.71 -3.23
CA ASN A 167 15.40 -4.58 -4.35
C ASN A 167 14.04 -4.17 -4.92
N ILE A 168 13.05 -3.96 -4.06
CA ILE A 168 11.72 -3.46 -4.43
C ILE A 168 11.83 -2.07 -5.06
N ALA A 169 12.63 -1.18 -4.49
CA ALA A 169 12.86 0.16 -5.03
C ALA A 169 13.50 0.14 -6.42
N LYS A 170 14.43 -0.79 -6.67
CA LYS A 170 15.03 -1.00 -7.98
C LYS A 170 14.02 -1.55 -8.98
N ALA A 171 13.20 -2.52 -8.57
CA ALA A 171 12.15 -3.09 -9.41
C ALA A 171 11.12 -2.03 -9.84
N ILE A 172 10.54 -1.30 -8.88
CA ILE A 172 9.58 -0.22 -9.12
C ILE A 172 10.12 0.82 -10.10
N ARG A 173 11.40 1.21 -9.94
CA ARG A 173 12.03 2.18 -10.85
C ARG A 173 12.20 1.64 -12.26
N LYS A 174 12.55 0.35 -12.39
CA LYS A 174 12.77 -0.30 -13.70
C LYS A 174 11.47 -0.56 -14.45
N THR A 175 10.39 -0.85 -13.74
CA THR A 175 9.05 -1.07 -14.32
C THR A 175 8.24 0.22 -14.48
N GLY A 176 8.80 1.38 -14.11
CA GLY A 176 8.13 2.69 -14.26
C GLY A 176 6.91 2.87 -13.34
N LYS A 177 6.82 2.11 -12.25
CA LYS A 177 5.66 2.14 -11.36
C LYS A 177 5.71 3.30 -10.37
N LYS A 178 4.53 3.85 -10.06
CA LYS A 178 4.29 4.80 -8.98
C LYS A 178 3.85 4.01 -7.74
N SER A 179 4.68 4.02 -6.70
CA SER A 179 4.37 3.34 -5.44
C SER A 179 3.29 4.09 -4.67
N ILE A 180 2.23 3.40 -4.27
CA ILE A 180 1.11 3.93 -3.51
C ILE A 180 1.08 3.26 -2.14
N GLY A 181 1.20 4.06 -1.09
CA GLY A 181 1.06 3.62 0.29
C GLY A 181 -0.30 4.00 0.86
N TRP A 182 -0.30 4.20 2.18
CA TRP A 182 -1.47 4.65 2.93
C TRP A 182 -1.01 5.41 4.17
N ASN A 183 -1.95 6.05 4.84
CA ASN A 183 -1.72 6.66 6.15
C ASN A 183 -2.89 6.48 7.13
N VAL A 184 -3.90 5.71 6.71
CA VAL A 184 -4.91 5.11 7.58
C VAL A 184 -4.93 3.61 7.29
N ARG A 185 -4.38 2.80 8.20
CA ARG A 185 -4.34 1.33 8.10
C ARG A 185 -5.42 0.71 8.97
N SER A 186 -6.37 0.02 8.36
CA SER A 186 -7.47 -0.71 9.01
C SER A 186 -7.00 -1.82 9.97
N LEU A 187 -5.97 -2.57 9.57
CA LEU A 187 -5.61 -3.88 10.15
C LEU A 187 -6.78 -4.88 10.13
N ASP A 188 -7.63 -4.79 9.12
CA ASP A 188 -8.80 -5.66 8.94
C ASP A 188 -8.44 -7.11 8.63
N THR A 189 -7.21 -7.41 8.18
CA THR A 189 -6.72 -8.79 8.04
C THR A 189 -6.28 -9.43 9.35
N VAL A 190 -6.09 -8.64 10.42
CA VAL A 190 -5.56 -9.12 11.72
C VAL A 190 -6.58 -8.96 12.85
N ILE A 191 -7.29 -7.83 12.88
CA ILE A 191 -8.27 -7.54 13.92
C ILE A 191 -9.57 -8.28 13.60
N ILE A 192 -10.13 -9.00 14.57
CA ILE A 192 -11.39 -9.75 14.41
C ILE A 192 -12.61 -8.84 14.64
N ASP A 193 -12.52 -7.92 15.59
CA ASP A 193 -13.62 -7.04 16.00
C ASP A 193 -13.82 -5.86 15.04
N GLU A 194 -14.96 -5.84 14.34
CA GLU A 194 -15.38 -4.80 13.40
C GLU A 194 -15.36 -3.40 14.01
N LYS A 195 -15.81 -3.25 15.26
CA LYS A 195 -15.86 -1.95 15.95
C LYS A 195 -14.45 -1.40 16.20
N LYS A 196 -13.48 -2.28 16.48
CA LYS A 196 -12.07 -1.88 16.63
C LYS A 196 -11.48 -1.42 15.30
N ILE A 197 -11.77 -2.12 14.20
CA ILE A 197 -11.33 -1.71 12.86
C ILE A 197 -11.93 -0.35 12.52
N TYR A 198 -13.25 -0.21 12.65
CA TYR A 198 -13.98 1.04 12.39
C TYR A 198 -13.41 2.22 13.19
N LYS A 199 -13.22 2.05 14.52
CA LYS A 199 -12.67 3.09 15.40
C LYS A 199 -11.23 3.46 15.00
N ARG A 200 -10.42 2.48 14.57
CA ARG A 200 -9.05 2.72 14.12
C ARG A 200 -9.00 3.56 12.85
N ILE A 201 -9.90 3.28 11.90
CA ILE A 201 -10.02 4.04 10.65
C ILE A 201 -10.49 5.47 10.98
N THR A 202 -11.65 5.60 11.61
CA THR A 202 -12.31 6.90 11.84
C THR A 202 -11.51 7.84 12.74
N LYS A 203 -10.77 7.33 13.74
CA LYS A 203 -9.88 8.14 14.59
C LYS A 203 -8.78 8.86 13.79
N ASN A 204 -8.35 8.30 12.67
CA ASN A 204 -7.22 8.81 11.88
C ASN A 204 -7.64 9.50 10.57
N ILE A 205 -8.94 9.57 10.28
CA ILE A 205 -9.44 10.26 9.08
C ILE A 205 -9.15 11.75 9.16
N LYS A 206 -8.54 12.25 8.09
CA LYS A 206 -8.25 13.64 7.82
C LYS A 206 -8.39 13.86 6.31
N LYS A 207 -8.36 15.12 5.89
CA LYS A 207 -8.37 15.52 4.47
C LYS A 207 -7.21 14.87 3.71
N GLY A 208 -7.49 14.33 2.53
CA GLY A 208 -6.52 13.72 1.62
C GLY A 208 -5.94 12.38 2.07
N ARG A 209 -6.50 11.75 3.11
CA ARG A 209 -5.99 10.46 3.62
C ARG A 209 -6.31 9.32 2.65
N ILE A 210 -5.38 8.37 2.58
CA ILE A 210 -5.55 7.10 1.84
C ILE A 210 -5.80 6.00 2.88
N ILE A 211 -6.97 5.38 2.78
CA ILE A 211 -7.44 4.33 3.68
C ILE A 211 -7.15 2.98 3.02
N LEU A 212 -6.33 2.15 3.67
CA LEU A 212 -6.09 0.77 3.29
C LEU A 212 -7.11 -0.15 3.99
N MET A 213 -7.81 -0.96 3.19
CA MET A 213 -8.68 -2.08 3.57
C MET A 213 -8.47 -3.25 2.59
N HIS A 214 -9.12 -4.39 2.81
CA HIS A 214 -9.06 -5.55 1.92
C HIS A 214 -10.47 -6.04 1.60
N ASP A 215 -10.79 -6.22 0.32
CA ASP A 215 -12.09 -6.68 -0.17
C ASP A 215 -12.22 -8.22 -0.14
N THR A 216 -11.70 -8.83 0.93
CA THR A 216 -11.51 -10.28 1.05
C THR A 216 -12.40 -10.92 2.13
N SER A 217 -13.21 -10.14 2.85
CA SER A 217 -14.04 -10.67 3.93
C SER A 217 -15.32 -9.87 4.19
N GLY A 218 -16.35 -10.57 4.69
CA GLY A 218 -17.61 -9.94 5.13
C GLY A 218 -17.44 -8.98 6.31
N LYS A 219 -16.45 -9.21 7.17
CA LYS A 219 -16.08 -8.31 8.26
C LYS A 219 -15.65 -6.94 7.73
N THR A 220 -14.78 -6.90 6.73
CA THR A 220 -14.36 -5.64 6.11
C THR A 220 -15.53 -4.97 5.39
N TYR A 221 -16.43 -5.76 4.78
CA TYR A 221 -17.65 -5.23 4.16
C TYR A 221 -18.52 -4.49 5.18
N ASN A 222 -18.79 -5.07 6.35
CA ASN A 222 -19.57 -4.42 7.41
C ASN A 222 -18.91 -3.12 7.90
N VAL A 223 -17.58 -3.14 8.06
CA VAL A 223 -16.80 -1.93 8.40
C VAL A 223 -16.93 -0.87 7.31
N LEU A 224 -16.95 -1.26 6.03
CA LEU A 224 -17.13 -0.33 4.92
C LEU A 224 -18.53 0.31 4.97
N VAL A 225 -19.59 -0.45 5.25
CA VAL A 225 -20.95 0.09 5.43
C VAL A 225 -20.96 1.22 6.46
N ASP A 226 -20.43 0.95 7.66
CA ASP A 226 -20.35 1.95 8.74
C ASP A 226 -19.46 3.14 8.37
N LEU A 227 -18.36 2.88 7.66
CA LEU A 227 -17.44 3.92 7.20
C LEU A 227 -18.10 4.86 6.18
N LEU A 228 -18.85 4.33 5.21
CA LEU A 228 -19.56 5.16 4.23
C LEU A 228 -20.60 6.06 4.90
N LEU A 229 -21.35 5.52 5.87
CA LEU A 229 -22.28 6.31 6.69
C LEU A 229 -21.56 7.44 7.45
N PHE A 230 -20.41 7.13 8.07
CA PHE A 230 -19.59 8.11 8.76
C PHE A 230 -19.09 9.22 7.81
N LEU A 231 -18.57 8.85 6.64
CA LEU A 231 -18.06 9.81 5.65
C LEU A 231 -19.17 10.75 5.20
N LYS A 232 -20.36 10.22 4.90
CA LYS A 232 -21.55 11.00 4.54
C LYS A 232 -21.93 11.97 5.66
N GLN A 233 -22.07 11.50 6.90
CA GLN A 233 -22.40 12.34 8.06
C GLN A 233 -21.38 13.45 8.34
N LYS A 234 -20.10 13.20 8.04
CA LYS A 234 -19.01 14.16 8.25
C LYS A 234 -18.72 15.03 7.02
N ASN A 235 -19.51 14.90 5.97
CA ASN A 235 -19.38 15.60 4.68
C ASN A 235 -17.99 15.39 4.06
N TYR A 236 -17.53 14.13 4.01
CA TYR A 236 -16.36 13.73 3.24
C TYR A 236 -16.79 13.22 1.86
N SER A 237 -16.15 13.72 0.81
CA SER A 237 -16.17 13.09 -0.51
C SER A 237 -15.08 12.03 -0.63
N THR A 238 -15.10 11.29 -1.73
CA THR A 238 -14.07 10.28 -2.05
C THR A 238 -13.33 10.63 -3.33
N PHE A 239 -12.07 10.23 -3.44
CA PHE A 239 -11.28 10.30 -4.67
C PHE A 239 -10.54 9.00 -4.92
N THR A 240 -10.18 8.77 -6.18
CA THR A 240 -9.33 7.66 -6.61
C THR A 240 -7.88 8.10 -6.79
N ILE A 241 -6.93 7.16 -6.71
CA ILE A 241 -5.50 7.45 -6.61
C ILE A 241 -4.89 8.13 -7.86
N ASP A 242 -5.47 7.88 -9.03
CA ASP A 242 -5.12 8.54 -10.30
C ASP A 242 -5.44 10.05 -10.31
N ASN A 243 -6.29 10.54 -9.41
CA ASN A 243 -6.63 11.96 -9.23
C ASN A 243 -5.70 12.71 -8.25
N ILE A 244 -4.47 12.23 -8.03
CA ILE A 244 -3.46 12.84 -7.11
C ILE A 244 -2.19 13.29 -7.84
#